data_AF-A0A838UJE6-F1
#
_entry.id   AF-A0A838UJE6-F1
#
_cell.length_a   1.000
_cell.length_b   1.000
_cell.length_c   1.000
_cell.angle_alpha   90.00
_cell.angle_beta   90.00
_cell.angle_gamma   90.00
#
_symmetry.space_group_name_H-M   'P 1'
#
loop_
_entity.id
_entity.type
_entity.pdbx_description
1 polymer ?
#
loop_
_entity_poly.entity_id
_entity_poly.type
_entity_poly.pdbx_seq_one_letter_code
_entity_poly.pdbx_strand_id
1 'polypeptide(L)'
;VDQPLEVVGLDGVPTGSQDGTARGRPIWMKHILIPTGGRAEFIVTTPQASVKRAAFETRAIDTGPDGDSDTARALALLTVTGKGSDAGADLPSMPPARPAPSAQLFGGLEGAQVTASRTLYFSSFSKAPRGRLHHDHATKFFITVDGQRPRLFRTDNPPAIVTTQGAVEEWTVENRTGEVHEFHMHQIHFKLMKQNGVVLRPSQRQYLDTVQVPYWTGTGPYPSVTMLMDFRGHVTGDFVYHCHILEHEDGGMMATIRVLPRP
;
A
#
# COMPACT_ATOMS: atom_id res chain seq x y z
N VAL A 1 19.78 -16.13 10.95
CA VAL A 1 19.52 -14.90 11.73
C VAL A 1 19.14 -13.83 10.74
N ASP A 2 18.00 -13.19 10.96
CA ASP A 2 17.51 -12.16 10.05
C ASP A 2 18.40 -10.92 10.11
N GLN A 3 18.87 -10.49 8.93
CA GLN A 3 19.61 -9.25 8.79
C GLN A 3 18.64 -8.06 8.70
N PRO A 4 18.99 -6.91 9.30
CA PRO A 4 18.18 -5.72 9.16
C PRO A 4 18.29 -5.17 7.73
N LEU A 5 17.16 -4.71 7.21
CA LEU A 5 16.98 -3.95 5.99
C LEU A 5 16.89 -2.47 6.38
N GLU A 6 17.65 -1.62 5.69
CA GLU A 6 17.55 -0.17 5.81
C GLU A 6 16.58 0.34 4.75
N VAL A 7 15.31 0.55 5.11
CA VAL A 7 14.25 0.96 4.16
C VAL A 7 14.33 2.47 3.93
N VAL A 8 14.60 2.86 2.69
CA VAL A 8 14.82 4.26 2.29
C VAL A 8 13.65 4.84 1.49
N GLY A 9 12.77 4.00 0.93
CA GLY A 9 11.59 4.45 0.20
C GLY A 9 10.50 3.39 0.14
N LEU A 10 9.25 3.84 0.06
CA LEU A 10 8.05 3.01 -0.15
C LEU A 10 7.18 3.68 -1.21
N ASP A 11 6.71 2.90 -2.18
CA ASP A 11 5.89 3.36 -3.32
C ASP A 11 6.47 4.59 -4.05
N GLY A 12 7.80 4.72 -4.08
CA GLY A 12 8.50 5.84 -4.71
C GLY A 12 8.57 7.12 -3.86
N VAL A 13 8.16 7.05 -2.58
CA VAL A 13 8.30 8.16 -1.62
C VAL A 13 9.39 7.86 -0.59
N PRO A 14 10.38 8.76 -0.39
CA PRO A 14 11.41 8.60 0.62
C PRO A 14 10.85 8.48 2.04
N THR A 15 11.37 7.53 2.81
CA THR A 15 11.02 7.40 4.23
C THR A 15 11.51 8.62 5.01
N GLY A 16 10.67 9.15 5.91
CA GLY A 16 11.05 10.26 6.80
C GLY A 16 11.38 11.60 6.13
N SER A 17 11.16 11.76 4.82
CA SER A 17 11.22 13.06 4.12
C SER A 17 10.13 13.12 3.08
N GLN A 18 9.03 13.73 3.48
CA GLN A 18 7.80 13.68 2.72
C GLN A 18 7.62 14.96 1.88
N ASP A 19 8.08 16.11 2.34
CA ASP A 19 7.95 17.39 1.61
C ASP A 19 9.13 17.73 0.67
N GLY A 20 10.11 16.82 0.56
CA GLY A 20 11.33 17.02 -0.23
C GLY A 20 12.26 18.13 0.29
N THR A 21 11.99 18.71 1.46
CA THR A 21 12.78 19.82 2.02
C THR A 21 13.93 19.38 2.91
N ALA A 22 13.96 18.11 3.30
CA ALA A 22 14.99 17.52 4.13
C ALA A 22 15.48 16.20 3.53
N ARG A 23 16.59 15.66 4.05
CA ARG A 23 16.98 14.28 3.74
C ARG A 23 16.05 13.32 4.47
N GLY A 24 15.61 12.27 3.78
CA GLY A 24 14.86 11.17 4.39
C GLY A 24 15.60 10.51 5.53
N ARG A 25 14.83 9.83 6.41
CA ARG A 25 15.35 9.03 7.51
C ARG A 25 14.98 7.57 7.25
N PRO A 26 15.97 6.67 7.16
CA PRO A 26 15.71 5.26 6.91
C PRO A 26 14.93 4.63 8.08
N ILE A 27 14.18 3.59 7.76
CA ILE A 27 13.48 2.75 8.74
C ILE A 27 14.16 1.39 8.75
N TRP A 28 14.67 0.98 9.91
CA TRP A 28 15.32 -0.31 10.08
C TRP A 28 14.28 -1.39 10.39
N MET A 29 14.21 -2.43 9.55
CA MET A 29 13.25 -3.53 9.71
C MET A 29 13.90 -4.86 9.38
N LYS A 30 13.45 -5.97 9.98
CA LYS A 30 13.95 -7.32 9.62
C LYS A 30 13.20 -7.94 8.44
N HIS A 31 12.05 -7.38 8.10
CA HIS A 31 11.19 -7.79 7.00
C HIS A 31 10.25 -6.62 6.68
N ILE A 32 9.72 -6.61 5.46
CA ILE A 32 8.81 -5.59 4.96
C ILE A 32 7.65 -6.35 4.30
N LEU A 33 6.41 -5.95 4.59
CA LEU A 33 5.26 -6.42 3.83
C LEU A 33 5.18 -5.57 2.56
N ILE A 34 5.21 -6.22 1.40
CA ILE A 34 5.04 -5.56 0.11
C ILE A 34 3.74 -6.10 -0.49
N PRO A 35 2.65 -5.30 -0.49
CA PRO A 35 1.38 -5.71 -1.09
C PRO A 35 1.52 -5.86 -2.61
N THR A 36 0.60 -6.57 -3.27
CA THR A 36 0.56 -6.58 -4.75
C THR A 36 0.39 -5.13 -5.25
N GLY A 37 1.27 -4.66 -6.14
CA GLY A 37 1.29 -3.26 -6.59
C GLY A 37 2.19 -2.32 -5.76
N GLY A 38 2.57 -2.74 -4.55
CA GLY A 38 3.50 -2.00 -3.69
C GLY A 38 4.95 -2.11 -4.12
N ARG A 39 5.77 -1.12 -3.76
CA ARG A 39 7.22 -1.08 -4.01
C ARG A 39 7.99 -0.68 -2.76
N ALA A 40 9.20 -1.21 -2.61
CA ALA A 40 10.11 -0.83 -1.55
C ALA A 40 11.53 -0.63 -2.09
N GLU A 41 12.21 0.39 -1.59
CA GLU A 41 13.63 0.64 -1.80
C GLU A 41 14.35 0.47 -0.46
N PHE A 42 15.35 -0.40 -0.42
CA PHE A 42 16.08 -0.71 0.81
C PHE A 42 17.54 -1.08 0.54
N ILE A 43 18.38 -0.87 1.56
CA ILE A 43 19.80 -1.21 1.55
C ILE A 43 20.01 -2.40 2.48
N VAL A 44 20.88 -3.31 2.06
CA VAL A 44 21.30 -4.47 2.86
C VAL A 44 22.81 -4.49 3.00
N THR A 45 23.28 -4.75 4.22
CA THR A 45 24.70 -5.05 4.44
C THR A 45 24.99 -6.46 3.98
N THR A 46 25.96 -6.63 3.08
CA THR A 46 26.35 -7.95 2.59
C THR A 46 26.81 -8.84 3.75
N PRO A 47 26.48 -10.14 3.76
CA PRO A 47 26.97 -11.08 4.76
C PRO A 47 28.50 -11.11 4.83
N GLN A 48 29.05 -11.39 6.02
CA GLN A 48 30.50 -11.61 6.19
C GLN A 48 30.95 -12.84 5.39
N ALA A 49 32.22 -12.87 4.97
CA ALA A 49 32.80 -14.01 4.23
C ALA A 49 32.74 -15.35 5.00
N SER A 50 32.58 -15.30 6.32
CA SER A 50 32.38 -16.48 7.19
C SER A 50 30.99 -17.11 7.06
N VAL A 51 30.01 -16.38 6.49
CA VAL A 51 28.64 -16.85 6.32
C VAL A 51 28.59 -17.88 5.20
N LYS A 52 28.33 -19.14 5.57
CA LYS A 52 28.27 -20.27 4.62
C LYS A 52 27.05 -20.25 3.70
N ARG A 53 25.97 -19.60 4.12
CA ARG A 53 24.71 -19.49 3.38
C ARG A 53 24.00 -18.20 3.75
N ALA A 54 23.65 -17.43 2.74
CA ALA A 54 22.75 -16.30 2.86
C ALA A 54 21.69 -16.40 1.77
N ALA A 55 20.45 -16.10 2.13
CA ALA A 55 19.31 -16.15 1.23
C ALA A 55 18.45 -14.90 1.44
N PHE A 56 17.92 -14.39 0.34
CA PHE A 56 16.80 -13.45 0.36
C PHE A 56 15.53 -14.26 0.25
N GLU A 57 14.63 -14.12 1.20
CA GLU A 57 13.48 -15.00 1.39
C GLU A 57 12.21 -14.17 1.57
N THR A 58 11.09 -14.68 1.07
CA THR A 58 9.78 -14.24 1.54
C THR A 58 9.34 -15.11 2.70
N ARG A 59 8.71 -14.49 3.70
CA ARG A 59 8.06 -15.21 4.79
C ARG A 59 6.72 -15.75 4.30
N ALA A 60 6.17 -16.70 5.07
CA ALA A 60 4.79 -17.10 4.87
C ALA A 60 3.88 -15.92 5.20
N ILE A 61 2.86 -15.71 4.37
CA ILE A 61 1.85 -14.67 4.55
C ILE A 61 0.53 -15.39 4.79
N ASP A 62 -0.12 -15.05 5.90
CA ASP A 62 -1.48 -15.48 6.17
C ASP A 62 -2.43 -14.53 5.45
N THR A 63 -2.97 -14.99 4.31
CA THR A 63 -3.91 -14.25 3.48
C THR A 63 -5.36 -14.46 3.91
N GLY A 64 -5.61 -15.27 4.95
CA GLY A 64 -6.95 -15.61 5.44
C GLY A 64 -7.52 -16.91 4.89
N PRO A 65 -8.61 -17.44 5.48
CA PRO A 65 -9.21 -18.73 5.11
C PRO A 65 -9.76 -18.81 3.68
N ASP A 66 -10.10 -17.67 3.07
CA ASP A 66 -10.58 -17.61 1.68
C ASP A 66 -9.45 -17.26 0.69
N GLY A 67 -8.25 -16.90 1.18
CA GLY A 67 -7.11 -16.48 0.36
C GLY A 67 -6.15 -17.61 -0.03
N ASP A 68 -5.14 -17.25 -0.83
CA ASP A 68 -4.13 -18.17 -1.34
C ASP A 68 -3.10 -18.60 -0.29
N SER A 69 -2.55 -19.81 -0.43
CA SER A 69 -1.48 -20.30 0.44
C SER A 69 -0.12 -19.71 0.05
N ASP A 70 0.22 -18.58 0.67
CA ASP A 70 1.51 -17.92 0.48
C ASP A 70 2.57 -18.47 1.43
N THR A 71 3.27 -19.50 0.96
CA THR A 71 4.34 -20.17 1.72
C THR A 71 5.66 -19.41 1.71
N ALA A 72 6.43 -19.57 2.79
CA ALA A 72 7.80 -19.07 2.85
C ALA A 72 8.67 -19.76 1.78
N ARG A 73 9.48 -18.98 1.07
CA ARG A 73 10.36 -19.48 0.00
C ARG A 73 11.59 -18.61 -0.17
N ALA A 74 12.71 -19.24 -0.53
CA ALA A 74 13.91 -18.53 -0.94
C ALA A 74 13.66 -17.90 -2.32
N LEU A 75 13.88 -16.59 -2.42
CA LEU A 75 13.79 -15.81 -3.65
C LEU A 75 15.14 -15.76 -4.37
N ALA A 76 16.23 -15.65 -3.61
CA ALA A 76 17.59 -15.65 -4.14
C ALA A 76 18.58 -16.22 -3.12
N LEU A 77 19.67 -16.81 -3.62
CA LEU A 77 20.85 -17.16 -2.83
C LEU A 77 21.93 -16.10 -3.04
N LEU A 78 22.52 -15.62 -1.94
CA LEU A 78 23.55 -14.60 -1.96
C LEU A 78 24.92 -15.28 -1.81
N THR A 79 25.78 -15.13 -2.81
CA THR A 79 27.17 -15.63 -2.79
C THR A 79 28.12 -14.45 -2.74
N VAL A 80 28.99 -14.41 -1.73
CA VAL A 80 29.99 -13.35 -1.57
C VAL A 80 31.27 -13.78 -2.29
N THR A 81 31.65 -13.09 -3.36
CA THR A 81 32.76 -13.48 -4.25
C THR A 81 34.04 -12.63 -4.07
N GLY A 82 34.14 -11.81 -3.02
CA GLY A 82 35.30 -10.94 -2.76
C GLY A 82 35.85 -11.04 -1.35
N LYS A 83 37.13 -10.66 -1.17
CA LYS A 83 37.69 -10.34 0.16
C LYS A 83 37.14 -8.98 0.59
N GLY A 84 35.94 -8.95 1.14
CA GLY A 84 35.39 -7.71 1.71
C GLY A 84 36.35 -7.17 2.76
N SER A 85 36.65 -5.87 2.71
CA SER A 85 37.20 -5.18 3.86
C SER A 85 36.11 -5.08 4.92
N ASP A 86 36.43 -5.33 6.19
CA ASP A 86 35.50 -5.09 7.31
C ASP A 86 35.11 -3.60 7.45
N ALA A 87 35.81 -2.71 6.73
CA ALA A 87 35.41 -1.34 6.52
C ALA A 87 34.24 -1.30 5.52
N GLY A 88 33.04 -0.97 6.00
CA GLY A 88 31.89 -0.69 5.14
C GLY A 88 32.28 0.36 4.09
N ALA A 89 31.92 0.13 2.82
CA ALA A 89 32.11 1.14 1.80
C ALA A 89 31.19 2.33 2.12
N ASP A 90 31.74 3.54 2.11
CA ASP A 90 30.92 4.74 2.14
C ASP A 90 29.97 4.67 0.94
N LEU A 91 28.66 4.73 1.22
CA LEU A 91 27.68 4.88 0.16
C LEU A 91 28.01 6.17 -0.61
N PRO A 92 28.03 6.15 -1.95
CA PRO A 92 28.31 7.36 -2.73
C PRO A 92 27.38 8.48 -2.28
N SER A 93 27.97 9.62 -1.91
CA SER A 93 27.20 10.80 -1.56
C SER A 93 26.45 11.27 -2.80
N MET A 94 25.12 11.19 -2.76
CA MET A 94 24.30 11.80 -3.81
C MET A 94 24.53 13.31 -3.78
N PRO A 95 24.71 13.97 -4.94
CA PRO A 95 24.78 15.42 -5.00
C PRO A 95 23.56 16.03 -4.32
N PRO A 96 23.69 17.20 -3.66
CA PRO A 96 22.56 17.86 -3.03
C PRO A 96 21.41 18.00 -4.03
N ALA A 97 20.19 17.69 -3.57
CA ALA A 97 19.00 17.79 -4.39
C ALA A 97 18.94 19.19 -5.01
N ARG A 98 18.79 19.26 -6.34
CA ARG A 98 18.45 20.52 -6.99
C ARG A 98 17.15 21.03 -6.36
N PRO A 99 17.02 22.33 -6.04
CA PRO A 99 15.77 22.85 -5.51
C PRO A 99 14.65 22.50 -6.48
N ALA A 100 13.70 21.68 -6.01
CA ALA A 100 12.56 21.27 -6.81
C ALA A 100 11.73 22.51 -7.15
N PRO A 101 11.39 22.76 -8.42
CA PRO A 101 10.48 23.83 -8.76
C PRO A 101 9.08 23.47 -8.22
N SER A 102 8.60 24.30 -7.30
CA SER A 102 7.17 24.54 -6.99
C SER A 102 6.24 23.32 -6.97
N ALA A 103 6.29 22.54 -5.90
CA ALA A 103 5.15 22.05 -5.12
C ALA A 103 5.70 21.19 -3.97
N GLN A 104 5.31 21.47 -2.72
CA GLN A 104 5.51 20.52 -1.61
C GLN A 104 4.59 19.32 -1.83
N LEU A 105 4.96 18.42 -2.75
CA LEU A 105 4.31 17.12 -2.86
C LEU A 105 4.48 16.43 -1.49
N PHE A 106 3.38 15.90 -0.94
CA PHE A 106 3.35 15.13 0.32
C PHE A 106 3.76 15.91 1.60
N GLY A 107 3.90 17.24 1.53
CA GLY A 107 4.16 18.08 2.71
C GLY A 107 2.91 18.40 3.53
N GLY A 108 3.05 18.38 4.86
CA GLY A 108 2.06 18.94 5.80
C GLY A 108 0.67 18.27 5.81
N LEU A 109 0.49 17.10 5.19
CA LEU A 109 -0.84 16.49 5.04
C LEU A 109 -1.51 16.16 6.38
N GLU A 110 -0.76 15.71 7.40
CA GLU A 110 -1.32 15.41 8.73
C GLU A 110 -1.92 16.65 9.43
N GLY A 111 -1.46 17.85 9.07
CA GLY A 111 -1.96 19.11 9.61
C GLY A 111 -2.96 19.81 8.68
N ALA A 112 -3.26 19.24 7.52
CA ALA A 112 -4.21 19.83 6.58
C ALA A 112 -5.65 19.66 7.06
N GLN A 113 -6.51 20.62 6.71
CA GLN A 113 -7.93 20.54 7.04
C GLN A 113 -8.60 19.44 6.21
N VAL A 114 -9.18 18.45 6.89
CA VAL A 114 -10.00 17.41 6.26
C VAL A 114 -11.31 18.04 5.77
N THR A 115 -11.59 17.88 4.48
CA THR A 115 -12.80 18.41 3.80
C THR A 115 -13.92 17.38 3.72
N ALA A 116 -13.60 16.08 3.78
CA ALA A 116 -14.58 15.01 3.84
C ALA A 116 -14.01 13.77 4.53
N SER A 117 -14.89 12.96 5.13
CA SER A 117 -14.55 11.63 5.64
C SER A 117 -15.42 10.60 4.95
N ARG A 118 -14.82 9.47 4.56
CA ARG A 118 -15.52 8.38 3.87
C ARG A 118 -15.17 7.02 4.48
N THR A 119 -16.15 6.13 4.49
CA THR A 119 -15.92 4.71 4.76
C THR A 119 -16.18 3.94 3.47
N LEU A 120 -15.25 3.06 3.12
CA LEU A 120 -15.38 2.11 2.02
C LEU A 120 -15.23 0.70 2.59
N TYR A 121 -15.77 -0.29 1.90
CA TYR A 121 -15.58 -1.68 2.30
C TYR A 121 -15.37 -2.61 1.12
N PHE A 122 -14.46 -3.56 1.31
CA PHE A 122 -14.31 -4.74 0.47
C PHE A 122 -15.32 -5.80 0.87
N SER A 123 -16.01 -6.36 -0.12
CA SER A 123 -16.87 -7.53 0.07
C SER A 123 -16.79 -8.45 -1.14
N SER A 124 -17.17 -9.71 -0.93
CA SER A 124 -17.24 -10.71 -1.99
C SER A 124 -18.55 -11.48 -1.91
N PHE A 125 -18.98 -12.00 -3.05
CA PHE A 125 -20.11 -12.91 -3.16
C PHE A 125 -19.73 -14.05 -4.08
N SER A 126 -19.80 -15.28 -3.57
CA SER A 126 -19.62 -16.48 -4.38
C SER A 126 -20.85 -17.38 -4.28
N LYS A 127 -21.26 -17.95 -5.42
CA LYS A 127 -22.26 -19.03 -5.45
C LYS A 127 -21.63 -20.41 -5.23
N ALA A 128 -20.31 -20.51 -5.28
CA ALA A 128 -19.59 -21.76 -5.08
C ALA A 128 -19.53 -22.11 -3.58
N PRO A 129 -19.51 -23.40 -3.21
CA PRO A 129 -19.25 -23.83 -1.83
C PRO A 129 -17.89 -23.32 -1.34
N ARG A 130 -17.78 -22.93 -0.06
CA ARG A 130 -16.50 -22.52 0.57
C ARG A 130 -15.42 -23.59 0.36
N GLY A 131 -14.18 -23.18 0.06
CA GLY A 131 -13.01 -24.05 -0.02
C GLY A 131 -12.67 -24.61 -1.41
N ARG A 132 -13.26 -24.10 -2.50
CA ARG A 132 -12.73 -24.27 -3.86
C ARG A 132 -11.96 -23.02 -4.26
N LEU A 133 -10.76 -23.21 -4.81
CA LEU A 133 -9.92 -22.13 -5.36
C LEU A 133 -10.74 -21.24 -6.30
N HIS A 134 -10.60 -19.93 -6.15
CA HIS A 134 -11.31 -18.87 -6.88
C HIS A 134 -10.87 -18.73 -8.35
N HIS A 135 -10.57 -19.84 -9.03
CA HIS A 135 -10.12 -19.84 -10.43
C HIS A 135 -11.26 -19.85 -11.44
N ASP A 136 -12.52 -20.01 -11.01
CA ASP A 136 -13.67 -19.71 -11.85
C ASP A 136 -14.17 -18.30 -11.51
N HIS A 137 -14.54 -17.52 -12.53
CA HIS A 137 -15.07 -16.16 -12.37
C HIS A 137 -16.44 -16.09 -11.63
N ALA A 138 -16.77 -17.11 -10.82
CA ALA A 138 -18.02 -17.20 -10.06
C ALA A 138 -18.01 -16.30 -8.82
N THR A 139 -16.84 -16.04 -8.22
CA THR A 139 -16.74 -15.05 -7.15
C THR A 139 -16.77 -13.65 -7.75
N LYS A 140 -17.62 -12.81 -7.17
CA LYS A 140 -17.78 -11.40 -7.50
C LYS A 140 -17.24 -10.57 -6.36
N PHE A 141 -16.44 -9.57 -6.70
CA PHE A 141 -15.73 -8.76 -5.73
C PHE A 141 -16.16 -7.31 -5.85
N PHE A 142 -16.27 -6.63 -4.71
CA PHE A 142 -16.83 -5.29 -4.64
C PHE A 142 -15.97 -4.40 -3.75
N ILE A 143 -15.80 -3.16 -4.17
CA ILE A 143 -15.36 -2.05 -3.33
C ILE A 143 -16.50 -1.03 -3.29
N THR A 144 -17.06 -0.82 -2.10
CA THR A 144 -18.32 -0.05 -1.97
C THR A 144 -18.14 1.09 -0.99
N VAL A 145 -18.54 2.30 -1.39
CA VAL A 145 -18.65 3.45 -0.48
C VAL A 145 -19.85 3.24 0.42
N ASP A 146 -19.70 3.51 1.72
CA ASP A 146 -20.79 3.36 2.68
C ASP A 146 -22.04 4.17 2.26
N GLY A 147 -23.21 3.58 2.46
CA GLY A 147 -24.49 4.09 1.95
C GLY A 147 -24.77 3.82 0.46
N GLN A 148 -23.79 3.38 -0.33
CA GLN A 148 -24.01 2.94 -1.72
C GLN A 148 -24.34 1.45 -1.82
N ARG A 149 -24.94 1.04 -2.94
CA ARG A 149 -25.16 -0.38 -3.25
C ARG A 149 -23.91 -0.99 -3.88
N PRO A 150 -23.49 -2.20 -3.46
CA PRO A 150 -22.41 -2.91 -4.13
C PRO A 150 -22.68 -3.06 -5.62
N ARG A 151 -21.67 -2.76 -6.44
CA ARG A 151 -21.75 -2.78 -7.90
C ARG A 151 -20.43 -3.30 -8.46
N LEU A 152 -20.51 -4.20 -9.42
CA LEU A 152 -19.33 -4.64 -10.17
C LEU A 152 -18.82 -3.52 -11.06
N PHE A 153 -17.50 -3.39 -11.15
CA PHE A 153 -16.90 -2.46 -12.07
C PHE A 153 -17.35 -2.72 -13.52
N ARG A 154 -17.69 -1.63 -14.20
CA ARG A 154 -17.88 -1.53 -15.64
C ARG A 154 -17.37 -0.16 -16.06
N THR A 155 -16.82 -0.07 -17.25
CA THR A 155 -16.30 1.20 -17.81
C THR A 155 -17.37 2.27 -17.99
N ASP A 156 -18.65 1.89 -18.06
CA ASP A 156 -19.81 2.78 -18.14
C ASP A 156 -20.42 3.14 -16.78
N ASN A 157 -19.86 2.66 -15.66
CA ASN A 157 -20.32 3.06 -14.34
C ASN A 157 -20.08 4.56 -14.12
N PRO A 158 -21.02 5.30 -13.49
CA PRO A 158 -20.73 6.64 -13.01
C PRO A 158 -19.66 6.59 -11.91
N PRO A 159 -18.92 7.69 -11.68
CA PRO A 159 -17.99 7.78 -10.56
C PRO A 159 -18.69 7.46 -9.24
N ALA A 160 -18.13 6.53 -8.47
CA ALA A 160 -18.60 6.20 -7.12
C ALA A 160 -18.32 7.35 -6.14
N ILE A 161 -17.24 8.11 -6.40
CA ILE A 161 -16.86 9.28 -5.62
C ILE A 161 -16.67 10.46 -6.58
N VAL A 162 -17.20 11.62 -6.19
CA VAL A 162 -16.86 12.91 -6.79
C VAL A 162 -16.26 13.78 -5.70
N THR A 163 -15.10 14.36 -5.98
CA THR A 163 -14.42 15.33 -5.12
C THR A 163 -13.85 16.48 -5.97
N THR A 164 -13.16 17.41 -5.35
CA THR A 164 -12.59 18.60 -5.98
C THR A 164 -11.10 18.70 -5.68
N GLN A 165 -10.33 19.15 -6.65
CA GLN A 165 -8.93 19.54 -6.44
C GLN A 165 -8.82 20.49 -5.24
N GLY A 166 -7.79 20.33 -4.42
CA GLY A 166 -7.64 21.05 -3.14
C GLY A 166 -8.18 20.30 -1.92
N ALA A 167 -8.99 19.26 -2.12
CA ALA A 167 -9.53 18.47 -1.02
C ALA A 167 -8.45 17.64 -0.30
N VAL A 168 -8.66 17.44 0.99
CA VAL A 168 -7.99 16.42 1.79
C VAL A 168 -9.07 15.59 2.43
N GLU A 169 -9.09 14.28 2.17
CA GLU A 169 -10.15 13.41 2.67
C GLU A 169 -9.59 12.34 3.61
N GLU A 170 -10.29 12.03 4.70
CA GLU A 170 -9.95 10.87 5.53
C GLU A 170 -10.79 9.67 5.08
N TRP A 171 -10.14 8.64 4.56
CA TRP A 171 -10.81 7.41 4.10
C TRP A 171 -10.50 6.27 5.06
N THR A 172 -11.54 5.56 5.50
CA THR A 172 -11.42 4.28 6.20
C THR A 172 -11.87 3.17 5.27
N VAL A 173 -10.98 2.24 4.97
CA VAL A 173 -11.26 1.07 4.13
C VAL A 173 -11.35 -0.15 5.02
N GLU A 174 -12.54 -0.74 5.11
CA GLU A 174 -12.82 -1.97 5.84
C GLU A 174 -12.68 -3.18 4.92
N ASN A 175 -12.27 -4.31 5.49
CA ASN A 175 -12.36 -5.60 4.81
C ASN A 175 -13.41 -6.48 5.50
N ARG A 176 -14.44 -6.87 4.75
CA ARG A 176 -15.56 -7.69 5.24
C ARG A 176 -15.49 -9.13 4.73
N THR A 177 -14.36 -9.53 4.16
CA THR A 177 -14.14 -10.86 3.58
C THR A 177 -13.17 -11.69 4.42
N GLY A 178 -13.12 -13.01 4.16
CA GLY A 178 -12.19 -13.93 4.80
C GLY A 178 -10.81 -13.98 4.13
N GLU A 179 -10.47 -13.04 3.27
CA GLU A 179 -9.15 -12.93 2.64
C GLU A 179 -8.63 -11.48 2.68
N VAL A 180 -7.31 -11.29 2.55
CA VAL A 180 -6.71 -9.95 2.49
C VAL A 180 -7.04 -9.27 1.17
N HIS A 181 -7.12 -7.93 1.17
CA HIS A 181 -7.23 -7.14 -0.06
C HIS A 181 -6.19 -6.04 -0.07
N GLU A 182 -5.79 -5.62 -1.27
CA GLU A 182 -4.71 -4.65 -1.47
C GLU A 182 -5.28 -3.38 -2.07
N PHE A 183 -5.67 -2.41 -1.23
CA PHE A 183 -6.25 -1.16 -1.70
C PHE A 183 -5.21 -0.34 -2.46
N HIS A 184 -5.48 -0.07 -3.73
CA HIS A 184 -4.66 0.77 -4.60
C HIS A 184 -5.44 2.00 -5.08
N MET A 185 -4.77 3.15 -5.13
CA MET A 185 -5.29 4.41 -5.64
C MET A 185 -4.44 4.90 -6.80
N HIS A 186 -5.06 5.18 -7.94
CA HIS A 186 -4.36 5.76 -9.08
C HIS A 186 -4.03 7.24 -8.85
N GLN A 187 -3.00 7.72 -9.55
CA GLN A 187 -2.60 9.12 -9.70
C GLN A 187 -2.08 9.86 -8.45
N ILE A 188 -2.41 9.41 -7.25
CA ILE A 188 -2.00 10.06 -6.00
C ILE A 188 -1.44 9.06 -5.00
N HIS A 189 -0.60 9.53 -4.09
CA HIS A 189 -0.33 8.84 -2.84
C HIS A 189 -1.30 9.29 -1.75
N PHE A 190 -1.58 8.40 -0.83
CA PHE A 190 -2.23 8.69 0.43
C PHE A 190 -1.25 8.48 1.59
N LYS A 191 -1.56 9.07 2.74
CA LYS A 191 -0.79 8.82 3.97
C LYS A 191 -1.54 7.86 4.88
N LEU A 192 -0.93 6.71 5.18
CA LEU A 192 -1.51 5.74 6.11
C LEU A 192 -1.45 6.29 7.54
N MET A 193 -2.57 6.25 8.27
CA MET A 193 -2.70 6.88 9.58
C MET A 193 -3.06 5.90 10.70
N LYS A 194 -4.01 5.00 10.45
CA LYS A 194 -4.55 4.09 11.47
C LYS A 194 -4.70 2.69 10.90
N GLN A 195 -4.61 1.70 11.77
CA GLN A 195 -5.03 0.33 11.50
C GLN A 195 -5.95 -0.11 12.62
N ASN A 196 -7.13 -0.64 12.28
CA ASN A 196 -8.17 -1.06 13.23
C ASN A 196 -8.52 0.03 14.26
N GLY A 197 -8.63 1.28 13.79
CA GLY A 197 -8.90 2.46 14.63
C GLY A 197 -7.72 2.93 15.50
N VAL A 198 -6.61 2.20 15.53
CA VAL A 198 -5.41 2.56 16.31
C VAL A 198 -4.46 3.39 15.47
N VAL A 199 -4.08 4.57 15.97
CA VAL A 199 -3.11 5.45 15.31
C VAL A 199 -1.74 4.76 15.25
N LEU A 200 -1.20 4.69 14.05
CA LEU A 200 0.12 4.12 13.81
C LEU A 200 1.23 5.04 14.33
N ARG A 201 2.35 4.45 14.74
CA ARG A 201 3.54 5.22 15.13
C ARG A 201 4.06 6.03 13.95
N PRO A 202 4.75 7.16 14.16
CA PRO A 202 5.28 7.99 13.07
C PRO A 202 6.10 7.24 12.03
N SER A 203 6.91 6.25 12.43
CA SER A 203 7.69 5.42 11.50
C SER A 203 6.84 4.53 10.60
N GLN A 204 5.57 4.29 10.92
CA GLN A 204 4.64 3.47 10.13
C GLN A 204 3.67 4.32 9.29
N ARG A 205 3.62 5.64 9.52
CA ARG A 205 2.75 6.57 8.79
C ARG A 205 3.45 7.12 7.55
N GLN A 206 3.56 6.26 6.55
CA GLN A 206 4.23 6.55 5.28
C GLN A 206 3.22 6.94 4.19
N TYR A 207 3.73 7.61 3.17
CA TYR A 207 3.00 7.79 1.93
C TYR A 207 3.09 6.52 1.11
N LEU A 208 1.94 6.07 0.63
CA LEU A 208 1.76 4.86 -0.13
C LEU A 208 0.73 5.15 -1.23
N ASP A 209 0.75 4.37 -2.29
CA ASP A 209 -0.40 4.29 -3.20
C ASP A 209 -1.09 2.92 -3.10
N THR A 210 -0.50 1.98 -2.36
CA THR A 210 -1.04 0.65 -2.15
C THR A 210 -0.89 0.21 -0.69
N VAL A 211 -1.94 -0.38 -0.11
CA VAL A 211 -1.91 -0.87 1.27
C VAL A 211 -2.77 -2.12 1.46
N GLN A 212 -2.23 -3.08 2.22
CA GLN A 212 -2.98 -4.26 2.64
C GLN A 212 -4.03 -3.92 3.68
N VAL A 213 -5.24 -4.41 3.45
CA VAL A 213 -6.36 -4.38 4.39
C VAL A 213 -6.58 -5.80 4.94
N PRO A 214 -6.28 -6.06 6.22
CA PRO A 214 -6.32 -7.41 6.79
C PRO A 214 -7.69 -8.08 6.66
N TYR A 215 -7.72 -9.41 6.57
CA TYR A 215 -8.95 -10.19 6.44
C TYR A 215 -9.77 -10.24 7.73
N TRP A 216 -11.08 -10.36 7.60
CA TRP A 216 -11.98 -10.54 8.74
C TRP A 216 -12.00 -11.99 9.20
N THR A 217 -11.85 -12.21 10.51
CA THR A 217 -11.82 -13.55 11.12
C THR A 217 -13.21 -14.18 11.26
N GLY A 218 -14.27 -13.51 10.79
CA GLY A 218 -15.67 -13.93 10.97
C GLY A 218 -16.26 -13.55 12.33
N THR A 219 -15.48 -12.94 13.23
CA THR A 219 -15.93 -12.48 14.55
C THR A 219 -15.35 -11.11 14.89
N GLY A 220 -16.07 -10.33 15.68
CA GLY A 220 -15.64 -8.98 16.08
C GLY A 220 -15.76 -7.93 14.96
N PRO A 221 -15.17 -6.73 15.16
CA PRO A 221 -15.24 -5.65 14.18
C PRO A 221 -14.48 -5.99 12.90
N TYR A 222 -14.89 -5.38 11.79
CA TYR A 222 -14.16 -5.50 10.53
C TYR A 222 -12.78 -4.85 10.65
N PRO A 223 -11.70 -5.53 10.19
CA PRO A 223 -10.39 -4.91 10.11
C PRO A 223 -10.44 -3.76 9.11
N SER A 224 -9.60 -2.76 9.37
CA SER A 224 -9.59 -1.55 8.56
C SER A 224 -8.24 -0.85 8.57
N VAL A 225 -8.04 -0.04 7.54
CA VAL A 225 -6.98 0.96 7.47
C VAL A 225 -7.62 2.33 7.27
N THR A 226 -7.08 3.36 7.93
CA THR A 226 -7.49 4.75 7.72
C THR A 226 -6.33 5.53 7.14
N MET A 227 -6.60 6.30 6.09
CA MET A 227 -5.61 7.06 5.32
C MET A 227 -6.10 8.48 5.02
N LEU A 228 -5.15 9.40 4.84
CA LEU A 228 -5.42 10.74 4.31
C LEU A 228 -5.16 10.75 2.81
N MET A 229 -6.20 11.04 2.04
CA MET A 229 -6.16 11.20 0.59
C MET A 229 -5.79 12.65 0.25
N ASP A 230 -4.78 12.84 -0.59
CA ASP A 230 -4.26 14.17 -0.94
C ASP A 230 -4.65 14.59 -2.36
N PHE A 231 -5.78 15.28 -2.49
CA PHE A 231 -6.23 15.86 -3.76
C PHE A 231 -5.76 17.32 -3.94
N ARG A 232 -4.81 17.81 -3.12
CA ARG A 232 -4.31 19.19 -3.22
C ARG A 232 -3.44 19.43 -4.46
N GLY A 233 -2.89 18.35 -5.02
CA GLY A 233 -2.04 18.36 -6.22
C GLY A 233 -2.75 18.77 -7.50
N HIS A 234 -2.07 18.62 -8.64
CA HIS A 234 -2.56 19.08 -9.95
C HIS A 234 -3.46 18.07 -10.67
N VAL A 235 -3.59 16.85 -10.15
CA VAL A 235 -4.36 15.78 -10.79
C VAL A 235 -5.86 16.07 -10.72
N THR A 236 -6.50 16.09 -11.89
CA THR A 236 -7.97 16.21 -12.06
C THR A 236 -8.44 15.24 -13.14
N GLY A 237 -9.72 14.90 -13.13
CA GLY A 237 -10.33 13.97 -14.09
C GLY A 237 -10.80 12.68 -13.41
N ASP A 238 -11.05 11.67 -14.24
CA ASP A 238 -11.50 10.35 -13.80
C ASP A 238 -10.30 9.40 -13.73
N PHE A 239 -10.19 8.70 -12.60
CA PHE A 239 -9.25 7.59 -12.43
C PHE A 239 -9.87 6.57 -11.47
N VAL A 240 -9.20 5.43 -11.28
CA VAL A 240 -9.74 4.31 -10.53
C VAL A 240 -9.05 4.11 -9.19
N TYR A 241 -9.76 3.46 -8.29
CA TYR A 241 -9.22 2.83 -7.10
C TYR A 241 -9.82 1.42 -6.99
N HIS A 242 -9.02 0.47 -6.56
CA HIS A 242 -9.39 -0.94 -6.63
C HIS A 242 -8.58 -1.81 -5.67
N CYS A 243 -8.95 -3.07 -5.55
CA CYS A 243 -8.04 -4.08 -5.05
C CYS A 243 -7.01 -4.42 -6.13
N HIS A 244 -5.74 -4.57 -5.75
CA HIS A 244 -4.64 -4.84 -6.67
C HIS A 244 -4.29 -6.34 -6.78
N ILE A 245 -5.10 -7.21 -6.16
CA ILE A 245 -5.12 -8.63 -6.54
C ILE A 245 -5.88 -8.69 -7.88
N LEU A 246 -5.18 -9.03 -8.96
CA LEU A 246 -5.68 -8.84 -10.33
C LEU A 246 -6.97 -9.61 -10.59
N GLU A 247 -7.11 -10.81 -10.04
CA GLU A 247 -8.32 -11.61 -10.13
C GLU A 247 -9.51 -10.94 -9.44
N HIS A 248 -9.27 -10.17 -8.36
CA HIS A 248 -10.30 -9.41 -7.66
C HIS A 248 -10.67 -8.15 -8.44
N GLU A 249 -9.67 -7.46 -9.00
CA GLU A 249 -9.85 -6.33 -9.92
C GLU A 249 -10.74 -6.72 -11.12
N ASP A 250 -10.33 -7.74 -11.86
CA ASP A 250 -11.06 -8.30 -13.02
C ASP A 250 -12.43 -8.88 -12.61
N GLY A 251 -12.52 -9.40 -11.38
CA GLY A 251 -13.76 -9.86 -10.77
C GLY A 251 -14.73 -8.74 -10.37
N GLY A 252 -14.32 -7.48 -10.51
CA GLY A 252 -15.15 -6.29 -10.38
C GLY A 252 -14.83 -5.37 -9.20
N MET A 253 -13.76 -5.64 -8.43
CA MET A 253 -13.38 -4.89 -7.21
C MET A 253 -12.68 -3.56 -7.53
N MET A 254 -13.31 -2.75 -8.38
CA MET A 254 -12.79 -1.48 -8.86
C MET A 254 -13.90 -0.44 -8.90
N ALA A 255 -13.55 0.82 -8.70
CA ALA A 255 -14.48 1.93 -8.81
C ALA A 255 -13.78 3.19 -9.34
N THR A 256 -14.54 4.03 -10.04
CA THR A 256 -14.07 5.31 -10.57
C THR A 256 -14.28 6.41 -9.53
N ILE A 257 -13.27 7.27 -9.36
CA ILE A 257 -13.37 8.57 -8.70
C ILE A 257 -13.23 9.68 -9.75
N ARG A 258 -14.01 10.75 -9.59
CA ARG A 258 -13.88 11.98 -10.36
C ARG A 258 -13.36 13.12 -9.48
N VAL A 259 -12.23 13.68 -9.85
CA VAL A 259 -11.68 14.90 -9.24
C VAL A 259 -11.97 16.08 -10.17
N LEU A 260 -12.89 16.95 -9.77
CA LEU A 260 -13.18 18.17 -10.51
C LEU A 260 -12.07 19.20 -10.29
N PRO A 261 -11.70 20.03 -11.29
CA PRO A 261 -10.83 21.18 -11.09
C PRO A 261 -11.34 22.10 -9.98
N ARG A 262 -10.44 22.86 -9.35
CA ARG A 262 -10.86 23.94 -8.45
C ARG A 262 -11.77 24.92 -9.23
N PRO A 263 -12.85 25.44 -8.61
CA PRO A 263 -13.67 26.50 -9.19
C PRO A 263 -12.84 27.73 -9.57
#